data_AF-L9ZBU1-F1
#
_entry.id   AF-L9ZBU1-F1
#
_cell.length_a   1.000
_cell.length_b   1.000
_cell.length_c   1.000
_cell.angle_alpha   90.00
_cell.angle_beta   90.00
_cell.angle_gamma   90.00
#
_symmetry.space_group_name_H-M   'P 1'
#
loop_
_entity.id
_entity.type
_entity.pdbx_description
1 polymer ?
#
loop_
_entity_poly.entity_id
_entity_poly.type
_entity_poly.pdbx_seq_one_letter_code
_entity_poly.pdbx_strand_id
1 'polypeptide(L)'
;MGNIESKTFIVDRFEFVQTWMKCLIYDPGDDPYPDVLLNTCGHPCLPFDARHRWSYVRVNLSISREPTGVSIDIGPARSVTEFETTFERQSDRRHTAACMGAERYEYDLSLESECLPSWVAESDEATGYATVELTYDEELTKAEEEFDDEEIERKREEFRALFDDWDSEYGPDATPSQ
;
A
#
# COMPACT_ATOMS: atom_id res chain seq x y z
N MET A 1 14.99 20.39 9.65
CA MET A 1 13.69 19.75 9.95
C MET A 1 12.72 20.16 8.85
N GLY A 2 12.67 19.37 7.77
CA GLY A 2 11.91 19.66 6.55
C GLY A 2 12.23 18.65 5.44
N ASN A 3 12.38 17.37 5.77
CA ASN A 3 12.91 16.33 4.88
C ASN A 3 11.89 15.22 4.59
N ILE A 4 10.66 15.31 5.10
CA ILE A 4 9.60 14.30 4.95
C ILE A 4 8.34 15.04 4.53
N GLU A 5 7.74 14.60 3.43
CA GLU A 5 6.41 15.02 3.00
C GLU A 5 5.49 13.80 3.00
N SER A 6 4.30 13.97 3.57
CA SER A 6 3.36 12.88 3.78
C SER A 6 2.00 13.26 3.18
N LYS A 7 1.39 12.32 2.46
CA LYS A 7 0.05 12.45 1.91
C LYS A 7 -0.76 11.20 2.25
N THR A 8 -2.02 11.41 2.62
CA THR A 8 -2.97 10.34 2.97
C THR A 8 -3.93 10.15 1.82
N PHE A 9 -4.18 8.90 1.46
CA PHE A 9 -5.11 8.54 0.42
C PHE A 9 -6.06 7.42 0.86
N ILE A 10 -7.19 7.30 0.17
CA ILE A 10 -8.20 6.25 0.42
C ILE A 10 -8.19 5.28 -0.75
N VAL A 11 -8.12 3.98 -0.46
CA VAL A 11 -8.32 2.94 -1.47
C VAL A 11 -9.82 2.69 -1.60
N ASP A 12 -10.37 2.93 -2.80
CA ASP A 12 -11.78 2.71 -3.12
C ASP A 12 -12.09 1.22 -3.36
N ARG A 13 -11.14 0.49 -3.95
CA ARG A 13 -11.32 -0.94 -4.23
C ARG A 13 -10.00 -1.70 -4.34
N PHE A 14 -10.00 -2.92 -3.80
CA PHE A 14 -8.97 -3.93 -4.04
C PHE A 14 -9.42 -4.96 -5.07
N GLU A 15 -8.55 -5.26 -6.02
CA GLU A 15 -8.62 -6.51 -6.78
C GLU A 15 -7.39 -7.36 -6.45
N PHE A 16 -7.64 -8.51 -5.81
CA PHE A 16 -6.62 -9.51 -5.53
C PHE A 16 -6.37 -10.32 -6.80
N VAL A 17 -5.17 -10.20 -7.37
CA VAL A 17 -4.72 -10.97 -8.53
C VAL A 17 -3.50 -11.78 -8.12
N GLN A 18 -3.73 -13.03 -7.70
CA GLN A 18 -2.67 -13.95 -7.26
C GLN A 18 -1.85 -13.36 -6.10
N THR A 19 -0.55 -13.09 -6.31
CA THR A 19 0.36 -12.53 -5.29
C THR A 19 0.33 -10.99 -5.21
N TRP A 20 -0.51 -10.34 -6.02
CA TRP A 20 -0.49 -8.89 -6.20
C TRP A 20 -1.86 -8.26 -5.95
N MET A 21 -1.84 -7.06 -5.40
CA MET A 21 -3.01 -6.21 -5.25
C MET A 21 -2.94 -5.04 -6.24
N LYS A 22 -4.01 -4.86 -7.00
CA LYS A 22 -4.27 -3.61 -7.72
C LYS A 22 -5.18 -2.74 -6.88
N CYS A 23 -4.75 -1.51 -6.62
CA CYS A 23 -5.54 -0.55 -5.86
C CYS A 23 -5.80 0.70 -6.70
N LEU A 24 -7.06 1.13 -6.70
CA LEU A 24 -7.44 2.47 -7.14
C LEU A 24 -7.50 3.36 -5.91
N ILE A 25 -6.67 4.40 -5.87
CA ILE A 25 -6.48 5.29 -4.72
C ILE A 25 -6.87 6.70 -5.14
N TYR A 26 -7.69 7.40 -4.35
CA TYR A 26 -8.09 8.80 -4.62
C TYR A 26 -7.68 9.74 -3.48
N ASP A 27 -7.35 10.99 -3.81
CA ASP A 27 -7.30 12.10 -2.85
C ASP A 27 -8.74 12.54 -2.51
N PRO A 28 -9.17 12.52 -1.24
CA PRO A 28 -10.49 13.01 -0.84
C PRO A 28 -10.72 14.51 -1.12
N GLY A 29 -9.69 15.25 -1.54
CA GLY A 29 -9.77 16.64 -1.95
C GLY A 29 -10.16 16.91 -3.41
N ASP A 30 -10.14 15.91 -4.31
CA ASP A 30 -10.34 16.12 -5.75
C ASP A 30 -11.38 15.17 -6.40
N ASP A 31 -12.27 15.78 -7.19
CA ASP A 31 -13.23 15.12 -8.10
C ASP A 31 -12.62 15.19 -9.52
N PRO A 32 -12.34 14.10 -10.30
CA PRO A 32 -12.45 12.67 -10.06
C PRO A 32 -11.35 11.85 -10.82
N TYR A 33 -10.15 11.64 -10.30
CA TYR A 33 -9.17 10.68 -10.87
C TYR A 33 -8.28 10.09 -9.77
N PRO A 34 -7.76 8.85 -9.91
CA PRO A 34 -6.88 8.32 -8.88
C PRO A 34 -5.49 8.97 -8.99
N ASP A 35 -5.18 9.85 -8.05
CA ASP A 35 -3.90 10.59 -7.94
C ASP A 35 -2.70 9.69 -7.69
N VAL A 36 -2.98 8.44 -7.28
CA VAL A 36 -2.02 7.36 -7.10
C VAL A 36 -2.61 6.06 -7.65
N LEU A 37 -1.84 5.32 -8.44
CA LEU A 37 -2.20 3.96 -8.83
C LEU A 37 -1.14 3.01 -8.30
N LEU A 38 -1.53 2.18 -7.33
CA LEU A 38 -0.71 1.06 -6.86
C LEU A 38 -1.00 -0.12 -7.78
N ASN A 39 -0.11 -0.30 -8.77
CA ASN A 39 -0.25 -1.37 -9.76
C ASN A 39 -0.10 -2.75 -9.12
N THR A 40 0.73 -2.83 -8.09
CA THR A 40 1.14 -4.06 -7.43
C THR A 40 1.54 -3.76 -5.99
N CYS A 41 0.84 -4.35 -5.03
CA CYS A 41 1.31 -4.52 -3.65
C CYS A 41 1.44 -6.03 -3.39
N GLY A 42 2.56 -6.44 -2.81
CA GLY A 42 2.67 -7.78 -2.24
C GLY A 42 1.69 -7.89 -1.07
N HIS A 43 0.72 -8.81 -1.15
CA HIS A 43 -0.21 -9.06 -0.05
C HIS A 43 0.45 -9.29 1.33
N PRO A 44 1.74 -9.71 1.48
CA PRO A 44 2.39 -9.83 2.79
C PRO A 44 2.50 -8.52 3.54
N CYS A 45 2.43 -7.39 2.84
CA CYS A 45 2.46 -6.09 3.48
C CYS A 45 1.09 -5.61 3.96
N LEU A 46 -0.01 -6.33 3.68
CA LEU A 46 -1.31 -5.97 4.25
C LEU A 46 -1.37 -6.26 5.76
N PRO A 47 -2.09 -5.43 6.53
CA PRO A 47 -2.50 -5.79 7.88
C PRO A 47 -3.24 -7.14 7.87
N PHE A 48 -2.98 -8.01 8.86
CA PHE A 48 -3.53 -9.37 8.87
C PHE A 48 -5.05 -9.39 8.75
N ASP A 49 -5.73 -8.45 9.40
CA ASP A 49 -7.18 -8.38 9.46
C ASP A 49 -7.82 -7.88 8.16
N ALA A 50 -7.05 -7.21 7.30
CA ALA A 50 -7.48 -6.72 5.99
C ALA A 50 -7.25 -7.73 4.85
N ARG A 51 -6.65 -8.88 5.14
CA ARG A 51 -6.36 -9.93 4.14
C ARG A 51 -7.63 -10.71 3.82
N HIS A 52 -8.59 -10.06 3.18
CA HIS A 52 -9.77 -10.68 2.59
C HIS A 52 -10.32 -9.79 1.50
N ARG A 53 -11.17 -10.36 0.63
CA ARG A 53 -11.85 -9.59 -0.41
C ARG A 53 -12.75 -8.53 0.25
N TRP A 54 -12.79 -7.33 -0.35
CA TRP A 54 -13.64 -6.21 0.05
C TRP A 54 -13.26 -5.50 1.36
N SER A 55 -12.04 -5.71 1.88
CA SER A 55 -11.52 -4.86 2.95
C SER A 55 -11.32 -3.42 2.48
N TYR A 56 -11.62 -2.42 3.32
CA TYR A 56 -11.27 -1.02 3.06
C TYR A 56 -9.99 -0.69 3.83
N VAL A 57 -8.95 -0.20 3.14
CA VAL A 57 -7.65 0.10 3.74
C VAL A 57 -7.21 1.50 3.31
N ARG A 58 -6.79 2.32 4.28
CA ARG A 58 -6.22 3.64 4.05
C ARG A 58 -4.73 3.54 3.80
N VAL A 59 -4.21 4.37 2.88
CA VAL A 59 -2.79 4.38 2.50
C VAL A 59 -2.19 5.74 2.85
N ASN A 60 -1.21 5.73 3.75
CA ASN A 60 -0.39 6.89 4.06
C ASN A 60 0.97 6.72 3.37
N LEU A 61 1.29 7.58 2.41
CA LEU A 61 2.60 7.60 1.74
C LEU A 61 3.42 8.75 2.31
N SER A 62 4.64 8.46 2.78
CA SER A 62 5.62 9.47 3.16
C SER A 62 6.88 9.33 2.32
N ILE A 63 7.42 10.44 1.83
CA ILE A 63 8.62 10.47 0.98
C ILE A 63 9.69 11.29 1.69
N SER A 64 10.91 10.73 1.78
CA SER A 64 12.05 11.36 2.42
C SER A 64 13.36 11.19 1.63
N ARG A 65 14.32 12.07 1.92
CA ARG A 65 15.69 11.97 1.36
C ARG A 65 16.61 11.05 2.17
N GLU A 66 16.22 10.76 3.40
CA GLU A 66 16.98 9.97 4.37
C GLU A 66 16.07 8.87 4.91
N PRO A 67 16.61 7.68 5.24
CA PRO A 67 15.81 6.60 5.76
C PRO A 67 15.14 7.02 7.08
N THR A 68 13.89 6.66 7.26
CA THR A 68 13.14 6.97 8.48
C THR A 68 13.46 6.00 9.62
N GLY A 69 14.16 4.89 9.29
CA GLY A 69 14.56 3.85 10.25
C GLY A 69 13.49 2.79 10.49
N VAL A 70 12.37 2.87 9.78
CA VAL A 70 11.37 1.81 9.69
C VAL A 70 11.79 0.88 8.55
N SER A 71 11.86 -0.43 8.75
CA SER A 71 12.08 -1.38 7.64
C SER A 71 10.76 -2.03 7.24
N ILE A 72 10.22 -2.89 8.10
CA ILE A 72 8.91 -3.54 7.95
C ILE A 72 8.30 -3.76 9.33
N ASP A 73 7.03 -3.39 9.52
CA ASP A 73 6.22 -3.70 10.71
C ASP A 73 4.79 -4.04 10.26
N ILE A 74 4.34 -5.28 10.46
CA ILE A 74 3.03 -5.75 10.01
C ILE A 74 2.26 -6.24 11.23
N GLY A 75 1.14 -5.57 11.52
CA GLY A 75 0.23 -5.91 12.61
C GLY A 75 -1.18 -6.26 12.14
N PRO A 76 -2.12 -6.44 13.08
CA PRO A 76 -3.49 -6.86 12.79
C PRO A 76 -4.23 -5.85 11.90
N ALA A 77 -4.31 -4.59 12.34
CA ALA A 77 -5.06 -3.54 11.65
C ALA A 77 -4.17 -2.48 10.98
N ARG A 78 -2.85 -2.53 11.17
CA ARG A 78 -1.89 -1.57 10.60
C ARG A 78 -0.62 -2.28 10.14
N SER A 79 -0.07 -1.83 9.03
CA SER A 79 1.26 -2.20 8.58
C SER A 79 2.02 -0.98 8.07
N VAL A 80 3.34 -1.02 8.17
CA VAL A 80 4.25 0.02 7.70
C VAL A 80 5.42 -0.66 7.00
N THR A 81 5.79 -0.16 5.84
CA THR A 81 6.94 -0.68 5.08
C THR A 81 7.70 0.47 4.45
N GLU A 82 9.02 0.48 4.59
CA GLU A 82 9.90 1.44 3.92
C GLU A 82 10.63 0.78 2.75
N PHE A 83 10.82 1.57 1.71
CA PHE A 83 11.48 1.18 0.48
C PHE A 83 12.50 2.25 0.11
N GLU A 84 13.70 1.83 -0.27
CA GLU A 84 14.51 2.67 -1.14
C GLU A 84 13.86 2.67 -2.52
N THR A 85 13.70 3.86 -3.10
CA THR A 85 12.95 4.02 -4.34
C THR A 85 13.58 5.05 -5.25
N THR A 86 13.46 4.80 -6.55
CA THR A 86 13.82 5.76 -7.60
C THR A 86 12.55 6.17 -8.33
N PHE A 87 12.26 7.47 -8.26
CA PHE A 87 11.15 8.10 -8.95
C PHE A 87 11.62 8.54 -10.33
N GLU A 88 10.94 8.07 -11.37
CA GLU A 88 11.23 8.40 -12.76
C GLU A 88 10.07 9.19 -13.36
N ARG A 89 10.35 10.33 -14.00
CA ARG A 89 9.32 11.15 -14.65
C ARG A 89 8.87 10.50 -15.96
N GLN A 90 7.60 10.13 -16.03
CA GLN A 90 6.97 9.62 -17.26
C GLN A 90 6.39 10.76 -18.11
N SER A 91 5.92 11.83 -17.45
CA SER A 91 5.42 13.05 -18.10
C SER A 91 5.48 14.22 -17.12
N ASP A 92 5.23 15.44 -17.56
CA ASP A 92 5.20 16.64 -16.69
C ASP A 92 4.26 16.50 -15.47
N ARG A 93 3.27 15.61 -15.56
CA ARG A 93 2.27 15.38 -14.51
C ARG A 93 2.41 14.08 -13.75
N ARG A 94 3.29 13.15 -14.19
CA ARG A 94 3.26 11.78 -13.68
C ARG A 94 4.64 11.19 -13.53
N HIS A 95 4.86 10.54 -12.40
CA HIS A 95 6.06 9.77 -12.08
C HIS A 95 5.69 8.31 -11.82
N THR A 96 6.65 7.43 -12.05
CA THR A 96 6.61 6.04 -11.62
C THR A 96 7.69 5.80 -10.60
N ALA A 97 7.42 4.96 -9.60
CA ALA A 97 8.39 4.57 -8.61
C ALA A 97 8.34 3.07 -8.44
N ALA A 98 9.44 2.40 -8.79
CA ALA A 98 9.66 1.00 -8.45
C ALA A 98 10.36 0.96 -7.08
N CYS A 99 9.61 0.55 -6.08
CA CYS A 99 10.06 0.44 -4.71
C CYS A 99 10.47 -1.02 -4.46
N MET A 100 11.76 -1.24 -4.21
CA MET A 100 12.27 -2.57 -3.84
C MET A 100 12.45 -2.63 -2.33
N GLY A 101 11.63 -3.44 -1.67
CA GLY A 101 11.64 -3.60 -0.22
C GLY A 101 12.70 -4.57 0.24
N ALA A 102 13.00 -4.51 1.54
CA ALA A 102 13.67 -5.65 2.20
C ALA A 102 12.88 -6.93 1.89
N GLU A 103 13.58 -8.03 1.57
CA GLU A 103 12.98 -9.33 1.18
C GLU A 103 12.36 -9.45 -0.23
N ARG A 104 12.72 -8.57 -1.17
CA ARG A 104 12.30 -8.64 -2.61
C ARG A 104 10.81 -8.35 -2.87
N TYR A 105 10.14 -7.69 -1.94
CA TYR A 105 8.83 -7.13 -2.22
C TYR A 105 8.95 -5.95 -3.17
N GLU A 106 8.08 -5.90 -4.18
CA GLU A 106 8.05 -4.83 -5.17
C GLU A 106 6.73 -4.08 -5.08
N TYR A 107 6.82 -2.76 -4.87
CA TYR A 107 5.70 -1.86 -5.08
C TYR A 107 5.95 -1.08 -6.36
N ASP A 108 4.95 -1.02 -7.23
CA ASP A 108 4.99 -0.18 -8.41
C ASP A 108 3.94 0.91 -8.25
N LEU A 109 4.42 2.13 -7.97
CA LEU A 109 3.63 3.31 -7.70
C LEU A 109 3.59 4.18 -8.94
N SER A 110 2.41 4.58 -9.38
CA SER A 110 2.25 5.73 -10.28
C SER A 110 1.71 6.91 -9.49
N LEU A 111 2.42 8.03 -9.49
CA LEU A 111 2.15 9.20 -8.65
C LEU A 111 2.01 10.45 -9.51
N GLU A 112 1.00 11.29 -9.25
CA GLU A 112 0.96 12.63 -9.84
C GLU A 112 2.03 13.56 -9.24
N SER A 113 2.56 14.48 -10.05
CA SER A 113 3.65 15.38 -9.65
C SER A 113 3.30 16.25 -8.43
N GLU A 114 2.04 16.59 -8.23
CA GLU A 114 1.56 17.37 -7.09
C GLU A 114 1.50 16.61 -5.77
N CYS A 115 1.54 15.27 -5.84
CA CYS A 115 1.62 14.40 -4.67
C CYS A 115 3.07 14.18 -4.21
N LEU A 116 4.03 14.72 -4.95
CA LEU A 116 5.46 14.51 -4.73
C LEU A 116 6.12 15.77 -4.16
N PRO A 117 7.15 15.59 -3.32
CA PRO A 117 8.03 16.68 -2.97
C PRO A 117 8.59 17.37 -4.20
N SER A 118 8.74 18.70 -4.14
CA SER A 118 9.25 19.49 -5.28
C SER A 118 10.57 18.97 -5.83
N TRP A 119 11.46 18.45 -4.97
CA TRP A 119 12.74 17.89 -5.40
C TRP A 119 12.61 16.61 -6.23
N VAL A 120 11.53 15.86 -6.07
CA VAL A 120 11.19 14.74 -6.94
C VAL A 120 10.48 15.27 -8.19
N ALA A 121 9.44 16.08 -8.01
CA ALA A 121 8.59 16.57 -9.10
C ALA A 121 9.33 17.43 -10.16
N GLU A 122 10.39 18.13 -9.76
CA GLU A 122 11.22 18.97 -10.63
C GLU A 122 12.39 18.22 -11.28
N SER A 123 12.59 16.94 -10.93
CA SER A 123 13.69 16.11 -11.43
C SER A 123 13.20 15.14 -12.52
N ASP A 124 14.06 14.83 -13.49
CA ASP A 124 13.76 13.75 -14.44
C ASP A 124 13.86 12.37 -13.74
N GLU A 125 14.77 12.26 -12.76
CA GLU A 125 15.00 11.09 -11.92
C GLU A 125 15.44 11.53 -10.53
N ALA A 126 14.89 10.92 -9.47
CA ALA A 126 15.21 11.24 -8.09
C ALA A 126 15.18 9.98 -7.21
N THR A 127 16.22 9.76 -6.40
CA THR A 127 16.27 8.67 -5.42
C THR A 127 15.90 9.18 -4.03
N GLY A 128 15.14 8.39 -3.29
CA GLY A 128 14.80 8.64 -1.89
C GLY A 128 14.24 7.40 -1.22
N TYR A 129 13.51 7.64 -0.14
CA TYR A 129 12.83 6.60 0.63
C TYR A 129 11.33 6.87 0.63
N ALA A 130 10.56 5.81 0.39
CA ALA A 130 9.11 5.84 0.49
C ALA A 130 8.68 4.95 1.66
N THR A 131 7.94 5.52 2.60
CA THR A 131 7.26 4.78 3.66
C THR A 131 5.78 4.67 3.31
N VAL A 132 5.31 3.44 3.15
CA VAL A 132 3.90 3.11 2.93
C VAL A 132 3.33 2.57 4.22
N GLU A 133 2.32 3.24 4.76
CA GLU A 133 1.54 2.74 5.89
C GLU A 133 0.13 2.40 5.41
N LEU A 134 -0.32 1.19 5.76
CA LEU A 134 -1.65 0.68 5.45
C LEU A 134 -2.44 0.54 6.75
N THR A 135 -3.67 1.04 6.80
CA THR A 135 -4.55 0.92 7.97
C THR A 135 -5.91 0.39 7.56
N TYR A 136 -6.29 -0.77 8.12
CA TYR A 136 -7.60 -1.39 7.90
C TYR A 136 -8.69 -0.59 8.59
N ASP A 137 -9.76 -0.29 7.85
CA ASP A 137 -10.96 0.36 8.37
C ASP A 137 -12.12 -0.65 8.40
N GLU A 138 -12.19 -1.41 9.50
CA GLU A 138 -13.22 -2.45 9.68
C GLU A 138 -14.63 -1.86 9.71
N GLU A 139 -14.81 -0.69 10.33
CA GLU A 139 -16.12 -0.07 10.46
C GLU A 139 -16.63 0.44 9.11
N LEU A 140 -15.74 1.04 8.29
CA LEU A 140 -16.09 1.39 6.91
C LEU A 140 -16.38 0.15 6.07
N THR A 141 -15.59 -0.91 6.25
CA THR A 141 -15.81 -2.19 5.55
C THR A 141 -17.18 -2.78 5.86
N LYS A 142 -17.56 -2.80 7.14
CA LYS A 142 -18.90 -3.25 7.57
C LYS A 142 -20.00 -2.37 7.00
N ALA A 143 -19.81 -1.05 7.00
CA ALA A 143 -20.81 -0.11 6.53
C ALA A 143 -21.05 -0.20 5.00
N GLU A 144 -19.99 -0.20 4.20
CA GLU A 144 -20.11 -0.15 2.74
C GLU A 144 -20.45 -1.50 2.11
N GLU A 145 -19.97 -2.61 2.70
CA GLU A 145 -20.26 -3.96 2.19
C GLU A 145 -21.46 -4.62 2.88
N GLU A 146 -22.10 -3.92 3.81
CA GLU A 146 -23.21 -4.43 4.62
C GLU A 146 -22.85 -5.71 5.40
N PHE A 147 -21.60 -5.80 5.88
CA PHE A 147 -21.12 -6.93 6.68
C PHE A 147 -21.38 -6.74 8.16
N ASP A 148 -21.65 -7.84 8.85
CA ASP A 148 -21.60 -7.93 10.31
C ASP A 148 -20.29 -8.60 10.78
N ASP A 149 -20.14 -8.74 12.10
CA ASP A 149 -18.94 -9.35 12.69
C ASP A 149 -18.74 -10.82 12.26
N GLU A 150 -19.83 -11.58 12.08
CA GLU A 150 -19.78 -12.97 11.67
C GLU A 150 -19.33 -13.10 10.20
N GLU A 151 -19.81 -12.20 9.35
CA GLU A 151 -19.43 -12.09 7.94
C GLU A 151 -17.96 -11.74 7.78
N ILE A 152 -17.45 -10.79 8.58
CA ILE A 152 -16.03 -10.41 8.58
C ILE A 152 -15.15 -11.61 8.96
N GLU A 153 -15.46 -12.33 10.04
CA GLU A 153 -14.64 -13.47 10.43
C GLU A 153 -14.72 -14.59 9.40
N ARG A 154 -15.90 -14.86 8.84
CA ARG A 154 -16.05 -15.83 7.74
C ARG A 154 -15.16 -15.44 6.55
N LYS A 155 -15.06 -14.16 6.20
CA LYS A 155 -14.20 -13.68 5.09
C LYS A 155 -12.72 -13.88 5.38
N ARG A 156 -12.28 -13.67 6.62
CA ARG A 156 -10.91 -13.96 7.06
C ARG A 156 -10.60 -15.45 6.99
N GLU A 157 -11.52 -16.30 7.43
CA GLU A 157 -11.39 -17.76 7.34
C GLU A 157 -11.35 -18.24 5.89
N GLU A 158 -12.23 -17.73 5.02
CA GLU A 158 -12.22 -18.02 3.58
C GLU A 158 -10.86 -17.67 2.96
N PHE A 159 -10.29 -16.52 3.34
CA PHE A 159 -8.96 -16.13 2.88
C PHE A 159 -7.87 -17.06 3.42
N ARG A 160 -7.84 -17.34 4.73
CA ARG A 160 -6.85 -18.25 5.33
C ARG A 160 -6.86 -19.61 4.62
N ALA A 161 -8.04 -20.18 4.39
CA ALA A 161 -8.20 -21.47 3.71
C ALA A 161 -7.72 -21.46 2.25
N LEU A 162 -7.82 -20.33 1.54
CA LEU A 162 -7.29 -20.20 0.17
C LEU A 162 -5.76 -20.29 0.12
N PHE A 163 -5.08 -19.95 1.21
CA PHE A 163 -3.63 -19.91 1.31
C PHE A 163 -3.03 -21.07 2.12
N ASP A 164 -3.82 -21.83 2.87
CA ASP A 164 -3.39 -23.10 3.50
C ASP A 164 -2.90 -24.13 2.45
N ASP A 165 -3.40 -24.05 1.22
CA ASP A 165 -2.95 -24.86 0.07
C ASP A 165 -1.72 -24.28 -0.65
N TRP A 166 -1.27 -23.07 -0.29
CA TRP A 166 -0.09 -22.43 -0.87
C TRP A 166 1.10 -22.66 0.06
N ASP A 167 2.00 -23.57 -0.32
CA ASP A 167 3.26 -23.91 0.36
C ASP A 167 4.29 -22.75 0.30
N SER A 168 3.89 -21.54 0.68
CA SER A 168 4.61 -20.32 0.33
C SER A 168 4.94 -19.48 1.54
N GLU A 169 6.14 -18.93 1.50
CA GLU A 169 6.72 -17.78 2.23
C GLU A 169 5.78 -16.55 2.39
N TYR A 170 4.55 -16.64 1.89
CA TYR A 170 3.56 -15.60 1.68
C TYR A 170 2.15 -16.04 2.15
N GLY A 171 2.03 -16.87 3.19
CA GLY A 171 0.74 -17.21 3.82
C GLY A 171 0.07 -16.05 4.59
N PRO A 172 -1.15 -16.24 5.12
CA PRO A 172 -1.86 -15.24 5.94
C PRO A 172 -1.09 -14.89 7.22
N ASP A 173 -0.27 -15.82 7.70
CA ASP A 173 0.63 -15.66 8.85
C ASP A 173 2.11 -15.51 8.44
N ALA A 174 2.41 -15.29 7.15
CA ALA A 174 3.77 -14.99 6.73
C ALA A 174 4.20 -13.64 7.31
N THR A 175 4.98 -13.73 8.37
CA THR A 175 5.83 -12.65 8.86
C THR A 175 7.18 -12.71 8.12
N PRO A 176 7.71 -11.56 7.68
CA PRO A 176 9.11 -11.42 7.26
C PRO A 176 10.06 -12.17 8.21
N SER A 177 10.99 -12.95 7.64
CA SER A 177 12.02 -13.59 8.45
C SER A 177 13.00 -12.53 8.95
N GLN A 178 13.11 -12.39 10.28
CA GLN A 178 14.04 -11.44 10.94
C GLN A 178 15.50 -11.62 10.51
#